data_AF-A0A183EUT0-F1
#
_entry.id   AF-A0A183EUT0-F1
#
_cell.length_a   1.000
_cell.length_b   1.000
_cell.length_c   1.000
_cell.angle_alpha   90.00
_cell.angle_beta   90.00
_cell.angle_gamma   90.00
#
_symmetry.space_group_name_H-M   'P 1'
#
loop_
_entity.id
_entity.type
_entity.pdbx_description
1 polymer ?
#
loop_
_entity_poly.entity_id
_entity_poly.type
_entity_poly.pdbx_seq_one_letter_code
_entity_poly.pdbx_strand_id
1 'polypeptide(L)'
;LLGDSNTELMGLYKPRTQETRQTYEAILAYIQDAIGDQPRDILCGAADEVLTVLKSDKIREKERKKEVELLLGPLTDERIAVLINLAKKITDFSMEEEKKADNVRFF
;
A
#
# COMPACT_ATOMS: atom_id res chain seq x y z
N LEU A 1 -18.49 21.71 13.35
CA LEU A 1 -17.20 21.22 12.86
C LEU A 1 -17.47 20.15 11.82
N LEU A 2 -17.51 20.52 10.54
CA LEU A 2 -17.59 19.62 9.40
C LEU A 2 -16.41 20.04 8.52
N GLY A 3 -15.34 19.25 8.51
CA GLY A 3 -14.10 19.72 7.87
C GLY A 3 -12.97 18.71 7.70
N ASP A 4 -12.95 17.56 8.38
CA ASP A 4 -11.77 16.69 8.35
C ASP A 4 -11.99 15.35 7.63
N SER A 5 -12.97 15.27 6.72
CA SER A 5 -13.16 14.08 5.87
C SER A 5 -12.39 14.11 4.55
N ASN A 6 -11.68 15.21 4.26
CA ASN A 6 -10.94 15.38 2.99
C ASN A 6 -9.44 15.06 3.07
N THR A 7 -8.92 14.73 4.26
CA THR A 7 -7.59 14.10 4.39
C THR A 7 -7.66 12.60 4.08
N GLU A 8 -8.87 12.03 3.97
CA GLU A 8 -9.13 10.57 4.02
C GLU A 8 -8.84 9.79 2.73
N LEU A 9 -8.41 10.43 1.63
CA LEU A 9 -8.43 9.77 0.32
C LEU A 9 -7.24 10.11 -0.61
N MET A 10 -6.06 10.34 -0.04
CA MET A 10 -4.82 10.30 -0.83
C MET A 10 -4.34 8.86 -0.93
N GLY A 11 -4.08 8.37 -2.15
CA GLY A 11 -3.83 6.97 -2.47
C GLY A 11 -4.77 6.43 -3.54
N LEU A 12 -4.25 5.57 -4.42
CA LEU A 12 -5.02 4.85 -5.43
C LEU A 12 -5.97 3.85 -4.77
N TYR A 13 -5.50 3.21 -3.71
CA TYR A 13 -6.29 2.24 -2.96
C TYR A 13 -7.09 2.89 -1.83
N LYS A 14 -8.37 2.50 -1.74
CA LYS A 14 -9.32 3.00 -0.74
C LYS A 14 -9.93 1.79 -0.02
N PRO A 15 -9.55 1.54 1.25
CA PRO A 15 -10.10 0.44 2.02
C PRO A 15 -11.63 0.54 2.13
N ARG A 16 -12.33 -0.56 1.87
CA ARG A 16 -13.81 -0.63 1.85
C ARG A 16 -14.41 -1.13 3.16
N THR A 17 -13.61 -1.82 3.98
CA THR A 17 -14.06 -2.36 5.27
C THR A 17 -13.24 -1.77 6.41
N GLN A 18 -13.77 -1.84 7.64
CA GLN A 18 -13.05 -1.35 8.82
C GLN A 18 -11.75 -2.14 9.07
N GLU A 19 -11.77 -3.45 8.83
CA GLU A 19 -10.62 -4.33 9.00
C GLU A 19 -9.50 -3.99 8.01
N THR A 20 -9.85 -3.78 6.75
CA THR A 20 -8.88 -3.42 5.71
C THR A 20 -8.37 -2.00 5.90
N ARG A 21 -9.21 -1.07 6.41
CA ARG A 21 -8.77 0.28 6.83
C ARG A 21 -7.74 0.22 7.94
N GLN A 22 -8.00 -0.53 9.02
CA GLN A 22 -7.04 -0.69 10.12
C GLN A 22 -5.73 -1.32 9.65
N THR A 23 -5.82 -2.30 8.75
CA THR A 23 -4.63 -2.95 8.17
C THR A 23 -3.83 -1.97 7.29
N TYR A 24 -4.51 -1.14 6.49
CA TYR A 24 -3.85 -0.13 5.65
C TYR A 24 -3.16 0.95 6.49
N GLU A 25 -3.80 1.43 7.56
CA GLU A 25 -3.17 2.35 8.53
C GLU A 25 -1.93 1.72 9.19
N ALA A 26 -1.97 0.43 9.52
CA ALA A 26 -0.81 -0.28 10.03
C ALA A 26 0.33 -0.37 9.00
N ILE A 27 0.02 -0.55 7.72
CA ILE A 27 1.01 -0.51 6.63
C ILE A 27 1.60 0.89 6.47
N LEU A 28 0.78 1.95 6.53
CA LEU A 28 1.26 3.33 6.45
C LEU A 28 2.20 3.67 7.60
N ALA A 29 1.83 3.32 8.84
CA ALA A 29 2.69 3.52 10.01
C ALA A 29 4.00 2.74 9.90
N TYR A 30 3.93 1.52 9.37
CA TYR A 30 5.11 0.70 9.11
C TYR A 30 6.04 1.34 8.08
N ILE A 31 5.49 1.87 6.99
CA ILE A 31 6.25 2.54 5.93
C ILE A 31 6.88 3.82 6.48
N GLN A 32 6.15 4.60 7.27
CA GLN A 32 6.69 5.79 7.94
C GLN A 32 7.88 5.45 8.86
N ASP A 33 7.83 4.34 9.58
CA ASP A 33 8.99 3.86 10.38
C ASP A 33 10.19 3.47 9.49
N ALA A 34 9.95 2.97 8.28
CA ALA A 34 11.00 2.54 7.36
C ALA A 34 11.68 3.70 6.62
N ILE A 35 10.89 4.64 6.06
CA ILE A 35 11.40 5.72 5.20
C ILE A 35 11.45 7.10 5.89
N GLY A 36 11.06 7.14 7.16
CA GLY A 36 11.02 8.33 7.98
C GLY A 36 9.74 9.16 7.80
N ASP A 37 9.76 10.35 8.40
CA ASP A 37 8.62 11.26 8.42
C ASP A 37 8.42 11.94 7.06
N GLN A 38 7.70 11.26 6.17
CA GLN A 38 7.38 11.73 4.83
C GLN A 38 5.96 12.30 4.76
N PRO A 39 5.68 13.20 3.80
CA PRO A 39 4.34 13.65 3.49
C PRO A 39 3.37 12.49 3.21
N ARG A 40 2.09 12.65 3.57
CA ARG A 40 1.07 11.59 3.50
C ARG A 40 0.86 11.05 2.09
N ASP A 41 0.93 11.91 1.07
CA ASP A 41 0.86 11.53 -0.34
C ASP A 41 1.99 10.59 -0.75
N ILE A 42 3.21 10.82 -0.27
CA ILE A 42 4.37 9.94 -0.48
C ILE A 42 4.18 8.60 0.23
N LEU A 43 3.74 8.63 1.50
CA LEU A 43 3.46 7.41 2.26
C LEU A 43 2.38 6.55 1.60
N CYS A 44 1.30 7.18 1.12
CA CYS A 44 0.23 6.49 0.39
C CYS A 44 0.73 5.91 -0.94
N GLY A 45 1.51 6.65 -1.72
CA GLY A 45 2.10 6.15 -2.95
C GLY A 45 3.01 4.93 -2.72
N ALA A 46 3.86 4.98 -1.68
CA ALA A 46 4.69 3.84 -1.30
C ALA A 46 3.85 2.64 -0.82
N ALA A 47 2.79 2.88 -0.05
CA ALA A 47 1.89 1.82 0.41
C ALA A 47 1.17 1.13 -0.75
N ASP A 48 0.74 1.90 -1.75
CA ASP A 48 0.05 1.39 -2.93
C ASP A 48 1.00 0.53 -3.78
N GLU A 49 2.21 1.01 -4.05
CA GLU A 49 3.27 0.25 -4.74
C GLU A 49 3.62 -1.05 -3.99
N VAL A 50 3.80 -0.98 -2.67
CA VAL A 50 4.07 -2.16 -1.84
C VAL A 50 2.91 -3.16 -1.91
N LEU A 51 1.66 -2.70 -1.82
CA LEU A 51 0.49 -3.57 -1.96
C LEU A 51 0.43 -4.20 -3.35
N THR A 52 0.69 -3.45 -4.41
CA THR A 52 0.75 -3.95 -5.79
C THR A 52 1.79 -5.07 -5.92
N VAL A 53 3.00 -4.89 -5.38
CA VAL A 53 4.05 -5.93 -5.38
C VAL A 53 3.62 -7.16 -4.57
N LEU A 54 3.11 -6.94 -3.35
CA LEU A 54 2.76 -8.03 -2.43
C LEU A 54 1.51 -8.82 -2.84
N LYS A 55 0.58 -8.18 -3.56
CA LYS A 55 -0.65 -8.79 -4.10
C LYS A 55 -0.48 -9.38 -5.48
N SER A 56 0.59 -9.06 -6.20
CA SER A 56 0.83 -9.59 -7.55
C SER A 56 1.12 -11.09 -7.54
N ASP A 57 0.19 -11.89 -8.08
CA ASP A 57 0.38 -13.34 -8.27
C ASP A 57 1.47 -13.67 -9.29
N LYS A 58 1.93 -12.68 -10.07
CA LYS A 58 2.99 -12.85 -11.08
C LYS A 58 4.40 -12.77 -10.51
N ILE A 59 4.57 -12.15 -9.34
CA ILE A 59 5.89 -11.95 -8.72
C ILE A 59 6.15 -13.07 -7.72
N ARG A 60 7.30 -13.75 -7.87
CA ARG A 60 7.73 -14.80 -6.95
C ARG A 60 8.11 -14.22 -5.60
N GLU A 61 7.95 -14.99 -4.52
CA GLU A 61 8.23 -14.54 -3.16
C GLU A 61 9.65 -13.97 -2.96
N LYS A 62 10.65 -14.62 -3.57
CA LYS A 62 12.05 -14.13 -3.54
C LYS A 62 12.25 -12.78 -4.24
N GLU A 63 11.45 -12.48 -5.25
CA GLU A 63 11.47 -11.19 -5.95
C GLU A 63 10.65 -10.15 -5.18
N ARG A 64 9.51 -10.51 -4.59
CA ARG A 64 8.70 -9.59 -3.77
C ARG A 64 9.53 -8.92 -2.68
N LYS A 65 10.41 -9.67 -2.01
CA LYS A 65 11.34 -9.10 -1.04
C LYS A 65 12.20 -7.98 -1.65
N LYS A 66 12.84 -8.24 -2.78
CA LYS A 66 13.74 -7.27 -3.44
C LYS A 66 12.99 -6.02 -3.90
N GLU A 67 11.80 -6.19 -4.45
CA GLU A 67 10.96 -5.07 -4.89
C GLU A 67 10.51 -4.21 -3.70
N VAL A 68 10.11 -4.82 -2.58
CA VAL A 68 9.78 -4.07 -1.36
C VAL A 68 11.00 -3.34 -0.78
N GLU A 69 12.18 -3.97 -0.80
CA GLU A 69 13.43 -3.34 -0.37
C GLU A 69 13.84 -2.18 -1.31
N LEU A 70 13.50 -2.25 -2.59
CA LEU A 70 13.73 -1.16 -3.53
C LEU A 70 12.87 0.07 -3.21
N LEU A 71 11.64 -0.15 -2.73
CA LEU A 71 10.68 0.90 -2.37
C LEU A 71 10.97 1.52 -0.99
N LEU A 72 11.25 0.68 0.01
CA LEU A 72 11.35 1.08 1.42
C LEU A 72 12.79 1.16 1.95
N GLY A 73 13.76 0.79 1.12
CA GLY A 73 15.14 0.59 1.54
C GLY A 73 15.38 -0.79 2.19
N PRO A 74 16.59 -1.04 2.69
CA PRO A 74 16.95 -2.33 3.27
C PRO A 74 16.10 -2.64 4.51
N LEU A 75 15.46 -3.81 4.51
CA LEU A 75 14.62 -4.29 5.61
C LEU A 75 15.08 -5.67 6.08
N THR A 76 14.87 -5.98 7.36
CA THR A 76 15.12 -7.34 7.88
C THR A 76 14.06 -8.32 7.36
N ASP A 77 14.39 -9.63 7.35
CA ASP A 77 13.44 -10.66 6.93
C ASP A 77 12.14 -10.66 7.76
N GLU A 78 12.26 -10.42 9.07
CA GLU A 78 11.13 -10.30 9.99
C GLU A 78 10.21 -9.14 9.60
N ARG A 79 10.82 -7.99 9.28
CA ARG A 79 10.16 -6.77 8.84
C ARG A 79 9.34 -7.00 7.56
N ILE A 80 9.93 -7.70 6.59
CA ILE A 80 9.24 -8.07 5.33
C ILE A 80 8.12 -9.08 5.58
N ALA A 81 8.33 -10.07 6.45
CA ALA A 81 7.31 -11.06 6.79
C ALA A 81 6.07 -10.40 7.43
N VAL A 82 6.26 -9.38 8.28
CA VAL A 82 5.17 -8.58 8.84
C VAL A 82 4.38 -7.88 7.74
N LEU A 83 5.05 -7.19 6.81
CA LEU A 83 4.40 -6.53 5.67
C LEU A 83 3.59 -7.52 4.82
N ILE A 84 4.16 -8.69 4.50
CA ILE A 84 3.46 -9.75 3.76
C ILE A 84 2.18 -10.18 4.50
N ASN A 85 2.26 -10.35 5.82
CA ASN A 85 1.11 -10.77 6.62
C ASN A 85 0.02 -9.68 6.73
N LEU A 86 0.41 -8.40 6.78
CA LEU A 86 -0.53 -7.28 6.69
C LEU A 86 -1.22 -7.24 5.32
N ALA A 87 -0.45 -7.33 4.23
CA ALA A 87 -0.99 -7.34 2.87
C ALA A 87 -1.96 -8.52 2.61
N LYS A 88 -1.77 -9.67 3.27
CA LYS A 88 -2.71 -10.80 3.21
C LYS A 88 -4.09 -10.46 3.81
N LYS A 89 -4.15 -9.63 4.85
CA LYS A 89 -5.40 -9.20 5.50
C LYS A 89 -6.19 -8.19 4.67
N ILE A 90 -5.53 -7.51 3.74
CA ILE A 90 -6.20 -6.62 2.78
C ILE A 90 -6.95 -7.46 1.74
N THR A 91 -8.24 -7.72 1.91
CA THR A 91 -9.00 -8.62 1.01
C THR A 91 -9.70 -7.89 -0.14
N ASP A 92 -9.77 -6.58 -0.08
CA ASP A 92 -10.52 -5.70 -0.98
C ASP A 92 -9.63 -4.84 -1.90
N PHE A 93 -8.32 -5.10 -1.92
CA PHE A 93 -7.39 -4.50 -2.89
C PHE A 93 -7.48 -5.24 -4.21
N SER A 94 -7.84 -4.52 -5.28
CA SER A 94 -7.88 -5.05 -6.64
C SER A 94 -6.92 -4.28 -7.54
N MET A 95 -5.95 -5.00 -8.12
CA MET A 95 -5.03 -4.46 -9.13
C MET A 95 -5.76 -4.05 -10.43
N GLU A 96 -7.04 -4.39 -10.59
CA GLU A 96 -7.84 -4.00 -11.76
C GLU A 96 -8.39 -2.57 -11.68
N GLU A 97 -8.50 -1.98 -10.48
CA GLU A 97 -8.95 -0.59 -10.34
C GLU A 97 -7.92 0.42 -10.88
N GLU A 98 -6.61 0.11 -10.81
CA GLU A 98 -5.56 0.88 -11.46
C GLU A 98 -5.77 0.98 -12.98
N LYS A 99 -6.14 -0.13 -13.64
CA LYS A 99 -6.33 -0.17 -15.10
C LYS A 99 -7.60 0.56 -15.57
N LYS A 100 -8.61 0.69 -14.71
CA LYS A 100 -9.85 1.39 -15.08
C LYS A 100 -9.67 2.90 -15.08
N ALA A 101 -8.81 3.46 -14.23
CA ALA A 101 -8.58 4.91 -14.17
C ALA A 101 -7.91 5.47 -15.44
N ASP A 102 -7.09 4.66 -16.12
CA ASP A 102 -6.41 5.07 -17.36
C ASP A 102 -7.35 5.07 -18.58
N ASN A 103 -8.42 4.28 -18.56
CA ASN A 103 -9.38 4.20 -19.67
C ASN A 103 -10.42 5.33 -19.69
N VAL A 104 -10.52 6.16 -18.64
CA VAL A 104 -11.51 7.26 -18.57
C VAL A 104 -10.93 8.61 -18.99
N ARG A 105 -9.61 8.69 -19.28
CA ARG A 105 -8.94 9.94 -19.68
C ARG A 105 -8.91 10.21 -21.19
N PHE A 106 -9.62 9.42 -21.99
CA PHE A 106 -9.62 9.52 -23.46
C PHE A 106 -10.97 9.88 -24.10
N PHE A 107 -11.87 10.56 -23.38
CA PHE A 107 -13.05 11.21 -23.97
C PHE A 107 -13.18 12.65 -23.53
#